data_AF-A0A397F4L6-F1
#
_entry.id   AF-A0A397F4L6-F1
#
_cell.length_a   1.000
_cell.length_b   1.000
_cell.length_c   1.000
_cell.angle_alpha   90.00
_cell.angle_beta   90.00
_cell.angle_gamma   90.00
#
_symmetry.space_group_name_H-M   'P 1'
#
loop_
_entity.id
_entity.type
_entity.pdbx_description
1 polymer ?
#
loop_
_entity_poly.entity_id
_entity_poly.type
_entity_poly.pdbx_seq_one_letter_code
_entity_poly.pdbx_strand_id
1 'polypeptide(L)'
;GISTTAGYPVATYWAGVEPLNDSLSGVIGSFLSSGILVLVGKWGLNWNWRWSIAAGTIGIIVIDGFVTFITIWDIVRNQWFFTGVTLAENIPGGIRFIVSTYCAVEIADKGNEGATYGLLSTVSNLATPFASMIYKYINSYFKVRQNDVKSDTLEVRWDVTYVYLISYGCNVGSLFWLFLLPPQKAEVQALKARGGKSKVAGLILVVTFVTCLTFAVSSNIMTIFPSTKCYRIAGGNGVLDPKTGKCPLK
;
A
#
# COMPACT_ATOMS: atom_id res chain seq x y z
N GLY A 1 -1.65 2.10 0.53
CA GLY A 1 -2.88 1.50 -0.02
C GLY A 1 -2.98 0.06 0.44
N ILE A 2 -4.15 -0.55 0.30
CA ILE A 2 -4.32 -1.99 0.54
C ILE A 2 -3.84 -2.72 -0.72
N SER A 3 -2.94 -3.68 -0.56
CA SER A 3 -2.37 -4.49 -1.65
C SER A 3 -2.82 -5.95 -1.54
N THR A 4 -2.16 -6.86 -2.24
CA THR A 4 -2.45 -8.31 -2.23
C THR A 4 -1.21 -9.13 -1.92
N THR A 5 -1.41 -10.29 -1.29
CA THR A 5 -0.36 -11.31 -1.09
C THR A 5 -0.08 -12.11 -2.36
N ALA A 6 -0.97 -12.04 -3.36
CA ALA A 6 -0.81 -12.71 -4.65
C ALA A 6 0.23 -12.04 -5.56
N GLY A 7 0.58 -10.77 -5.31
CA GLY A 7 1.46 -9.99 -6.18
C GLY A 7 2.81 -10.67 -6.46
N TYR A 8 3.51 -11.09 -5.40
CA TYR A 8 4.78 -11.79 -5.54
C TYR A 8 4.64 -13.15 -6.25
N PRO A 9 3.75 -14.07 -5.82
CA PRO A 9 3.49 -15.31 -6.55
C PRO A 9 3.15 -15.12 -8.03
N VAL A 10 2.32 -14.14 -8.38
CA VAL A 10 1.92 -13.84 -9.76
C VAL A 10 3.11 -13.34 -10.57
N ALA A 11 3.92 -12.42 -10.02
CA ALA A 11 5.12 -11.92 -10.67
C ALA A 11 6.12 -13.06 -10.96
N THR A 12 6.39 -13.92 -9.98
CA THR A 12 7.40 -14.98 -10.11
C THR A 12 6.91 -16.16 -10.96
N TYR A 13 5.70 -16.68 -10.71
CA TYR A 13 5.26 -17.94 -11.32
C TYR A 13 4.43 -17.78 -12.58
N TRP A 14 3.70 -16.67 -12.74
CA TRP A 14 2.91 -16.43 -13.95
C TRP A 14 3.62 -15.50 -14.91
N ALA A 15 4.06 -14.32 -14.45
CA ALA A 15 4.78 -13.38 -15.31
C ALA A 15 6.24 -13.78 -15.58
N GLY A 16 6.80 -14.72 -14.81
CA GLY A 16 8.17 -15.22 -14.99
C GLY A 16 9.23 -14.16 -14.71
N VAL A 17 8.96 -13.22 -13.81
CA VAL A 17 9.91 -12.15 -13.46
C VAL A 17 11.10 -12.76 -12.73
N GLU A 18 12.27 -12.66 -13.37
CA GLU A 18 13.53 -13.10 -12.80
C GLU A 18 14.03 -12.10 -11.74
N PRO A 19 14.73 -12.56 -10.68
CA PRO A 19 15.26 -11.67 -9.64
C PRO A 19 16.18 -10.57 -10.18
N LEU A 20 16.91 -10.85 -11.27
CA LEU A 20 17.77 -9.88 -11.93
C LEU A 20 16.95 -8.74 -12.55
N ASN A 21 15.86 -9.08 -13.26
CA ASN A 21 14.97 -8.10 -13.87
C ASN A 21 14.22 -7.28 -12.80
N ASP A 22 13.77 -7.94 -11.73
CA ASP A 22 13.15 -7.27 -10.57
C ASP A 22 14.11 -6.24 -9.95
N SER A 23 15.37 -6.63 -9.73
CA SER A 23 16.41 -5.76 -9.19
C SER A 23 16.71 -4.57 -10.12
N LEU A 24 16.87 -4.83 -11.42
CA LEU A 24 17.14 -3.78 -12.42
C LEU A 24 15.98 -2.78 -12.49
N SER A 25 14.74 -3.30 -12.48
CA SER A 25 13.54 -2.48 -12.49
C SER A 25 13.39 -1.67 -11.21
N GLY A 26 13.80 -2.20 -10.06
CA GLY A 26 13.88 -1.43 -8.81
C GLY A 26 14.85 -0.24 -8.91
N VAL A 27 16.01 -0.43 -9.55
CA VAL A 27 16.97 0.66 -9.80
C VAL A 27 16.37 1.72 -10.73
N ILE A 28 15.77 1.30 -11.85
CA ILE A 28 15.10 2.20 -12.80
C ILE A 28 13.95 2.96 -12.10
N GLY A 29 13.15 2.24 -11.31
CA GLY A 29 12.06 2.81 -10.52
C GLY A 29 12.53 3.88 -9.53
N SER A 30 13.73 3.71 -8.94
CA SER A 30 14.33 4.69 -8.04
C SER A 30 14.76 5.97 -8.79
N PHE A 31 15.31 5.84 -10.00
CA PHE A 31 15.62 6.98 -10.86
C PHE A 31 14.34 7.71 -11.33
N LEU A 32 13.31 6.95 -11.72
CA LEU A 32 12.01 7.50 -12.10
C LEU A 32 11.39 8.28 -10.93
N SER A 33 11.32 7.66 -9.74
CA SER A 33 10.85 8.30 -8.51
C SER A 33 11.57 9.61 -8.24
N SER A 34 12.90 9.62 -8.32
CA SER A 34 13.72 10.82 -8.14
C SER A 34 13.39 11.90 -9.17
N GLY A 35 13.26 11.53 -10.45
CA GLY A 35 12.87 12.44 -11.52
C GLY A 35 11.49 13.07 -11.28
N ILE A 36 10.52 12.27 -10.86
CA ILE A 36 9.15 12.72 -10.58
C ILE A 36 9.12 13.68 -9.39
N LEU A 37 9.90 13.43 -8.35
CA LEU A 37 10.05 14.37 -7.24
C LEU A 37 10.60 15.72 -7.70
N VAL A 38 11.58 15.74 -8.63
CA VAL A 38 12.09 16.99 -9.21
C VAL A 38 11.03 17.70 -10.05
N LEU A 39 10.28 16.96 -10.87
CA LEU A 39 9.24 17.52 -11.73
C LEU A 39 8.10 18.13 -10.90
N VAL A 40 7.57 17.38 -9.93
CA VAL A 40 6.50 17.85 -9.05
C VAL A 40 7.01 18.95 -8.12
N GLY A 41 8.27 18.89 -7.69
CA GLY A 41 8.87 19.96 -6.89
C GLY A 41 8.99 21.29 -7.64
N LYS A 42 9.26 21.24 -8.95
CA LYS A 42 9.38 22.44 -9.79
C LYS A 42 8.03 22.96 -10.29
N TRP A 43 7.11 22.07 -10.68
CA TRP A 43 5.89 22.45 -11.40
C TRP A 43 4.59 22.09 -10.67
N GLY A 44 4.65 21.22 -9.66
CA GLY A 44 3.48 20.75 -8.91
C GLY A 44 3.00 21.68 -7.80
N LEU A 45 3.68 22.81 -7.56
CA LEU A 45 3.38 23.73 -6.46
C LEU A 45 1.96 24.32 -6.55
N ASN A 46 1.48 24.54 -7.77
CA ASN A 46 0.16 25.11 -8.06
C ASN A 46 -0.90 24.06 -8.40
N TRP A 47 -0.56 22.76 -8.33
CA TRP A 47 -1.51 21.71 -8.63
C TRP A 47 -2.51 21.55 -7.50
N ASN A 48 -3.75 21.23 -7.85
CA ASN A 48 -4.72 20.79 -6.86
C ASN A 48 -4.35 19.37 -6.39
N TRP A 49 -3.89 19.26 -5.15
CA TRP A 49 -3.36 18.01 -4.61
C TRP A 49 -4.39 16.88 -4.58
N ARG A 50 -5.68 17.21 -4.38
CA ARG A 50 -6.76 16.21 -4.40
C ARG A 50 -6.87 15.57 -5.78
N TRP A 51 -6.91 16.39 -6.83
CA TRP A 51 -7.04 15.91 -8.21
C TRP A 51 -5.80 15.17 -8.67
N SER A 52 -4.60 15.65 -8.30
CA SER A 52 -3.35 14.97 -8.64
C SER A 52 -3.28 13.57 -8.02
N ILE A 53 -3.65 13.42 -6.75
CA ILE A 53 -3.69 12.11 -6.08
C ILE A 53 -4.80 11.25 -6.66
N ALA A 54 -6.01 11.78 -6.88
CA ALA A 54 -7.13 11.04 -7.44
C ALA A 54 -6.84 10.52 -8.85
N ALA A 55 -6.41 11.40 -9.77
CA ALA A 55 -6.08 11.05 -11.14
C ALA A 55 -4.91 10.05 -11.20
N GLY A 56 -3.85 10.27 -10.40
CA GLY A 56 -2.73 9.33 -10.32
C GLY A 56 -3.13 7.96 -9.79
N THR A 57 -4.01 7.91 -8.80
CA THR A 57 -4.51 6.65 -8.23
C THR A 57 -5.43 5.90 -9.19
N ILE A 58 -6.37 6.59 -9.83
CA ILE A 58 -7.29 5.97 -10.78
C ILE A 58 -6.51 5.51 -12.01
N GLY A 59 -5.62 6.35 -12.55
CA GLY A 59 -4.81 6.03 -13.71
C GLY A 59 -3.96 4.78 -13.49
N ILE A 60 -3.30 4.66 -12.33
CA ILE A 60 -2.49 3.46 -12.06
C ILE A 60 -3.34 2.23 -11.83
N ILE A 61 -4.50 2.33 -11.17
CA ILE A 61 -5.40 1.18 -10.98
C ILE A 61 -5.92 0.66 -12.32
N VAL A 62 -6.20 1.55 -13.29
CA VAL A 62 -6.63 1.15 -14.63
C VAL A 62 -5.50 0.43 -15.38
N ILE A 63 -4.29 0.99 -15.35
CA ILE A 63 -3.12 0.41 -16.03
C ILE A 63 -2.72 -0.92 -15.39
N ASP A 64 -2.53 -0.94 -14.07
CA ASP A 64 -2.17 -2.14 -13.31
C ASP A 64 -3.25 -3.21 -13.43
N GLY A 65 -4.53 -2.84 -13.24
CA GLY A 65 -5.64 -3.76 -13.40
C GLY A 65 -5.65 -4.41 -14.78
N PHE A 66 -5.47 -3.63 -15.85
CA PHE A 66 -5.41 -4.16 -17.22
C PHE A 66 -4.30 -5.21 -17.39
N VAL A 67 -3.06 -4.87 -17.01
CA VAL A 67 -1.91 -5.76 -17.15
C VAL A 67 -2.03 -6.99 -16.26
N THR A 68 -2.43 -6.79 -15.01
CA THR A 68 -2.57 -7.85 -14.01
C THR A 68 -3.67 -8.82 -14.39
N PHE A 69 -4.86 -8.38 -14.82
CA PHE A 69 -5.92 -9.30 -15.24
C PHE A 69 -5.55 -10.08 -16.51
N ILE A 70 -4.88 -9.46 -17.49
CA ILE A 70 -4.35 -10.16 -18.67
C ILE A 70 -3.34 -11.26 -18.27
N THR A 71 -2.52 -10.99 -17.25
CA THR A 71 -1.53 -11.95 -16.72
C THR A 71 -2.21 -13.10 -15.96
N ILE A 72 -3.22 -12.79 -15.13
CA ILE A 72 -4.01 -13.78 -14.38
C ILE A 72 -4.71 -14.75 -15.34
N TRP A 73 -5.33 -14.24 -16.40
CA TRP A 73 -6.10 -15.01 -17.37
C TRP A 73 -5.25 -15.62 -18.51
N ASP A 74 -3.92 -15.54 -18.41
CA ASP A 74 -2.99 -16.22 -19.33
C ASP A 74 -3.11 -15.77 -20.80
N ILE A 75 -3.40 -14.49 -21.00
CA ILE A 75 -3.44 -13.88 -22.35
C ILE A 75 -2.04 -13.39 -22.73
N VAL A 76 -1.38 -12.64 -21.84
CA VAL A 76 0.01 -12.20 -21.99
C VAL A 76 0.74 -12.36 -20.65
N ARG A 77 1.75 -13.22 -20.63
CA ARG A 77 2.64 -13.45 -19.48
C ARG A 77 4.07 -13.13 -19.88
N ASN A 78 4.45 -11.87 -19.70
CA ASN A 78 5.79 -11.39 -20.03
C ASN A 78 6.35 -10.54 -18.88
N GLN A 79 7.60 -10.82 -18.49
CA GLN A 79 8.27 -10.13 -17.39
C GLN A 79 8.30 -8.61 -17.57
N TRP A 80 8.62 -8.10 -18.77
CA TRP A 80 8.71 -6.66 -19.03
C TRP A 80 7.34 -6.00 -19.08
N PHE A 81 6.34 -6.73 -19.57
CA PHE A 81 4.95 -6.27 -19.57
C PHE A 81 4.42 -6.08 -18.14
N PHE A 82 4.69 -7.05 -17.26
CA PHE A 82 4.27 -6.99 -15.85
C PHE A 82 5.08 -5.95 -15.05
N THR A 83 6.41 -5.97 -15.17
CA THR A 83 7.28 -5.07 -14.40
C THR A 83 7.17 -3.60 -14.82
N GLY A 84 6.77 -3.32 -16.06
CA GLY A 84 6.48 -1.96 -16.52
C GLY A 84 5.42 -1.25 -15.68
N VAL A 85 4.45 -1.99 -15.13
CA VAL A 85 3.45 -1.44 -14.22
C VAL A 85 4.08 -0.97 -12.92
N THR A 86 4.93 -1.80 -12.30
CA THR A 86 5.66 -1.44 -11.08
C THR A 86 6.44 -0.14 -11.25
N LEU A 87 7.03 0.08 -12.43
CA LEU A 87 7.68 1.34 -12.77
C LEU A 87 6.67 2.51 -12.82
N ALA A 88 5.51 2.31 -13.44
CA ALA A 88 4.45 3.33 -13.49
C ALA A 88 3.89 3.68 -12.10
N GLU A 89 3.84 2.75 -11.15
CA GLU A 89 3.37 2.99 -9.78
C GLU A 89 4.23 3.99 -9.00
N ASN A 90 5.51 4.12 -9.37
CA ASN A 90 6.42 5.10 -8.76
C ASN A 90 5.95 6.55 -8.99
N ILE A 91 5.16 6.81 -10.05
CA ILE A 91 4.64 8.14 -10.37
C ILE A 91 3.62 8.64 -9.34
N PRO A 92 2.47 7.97 -9.13
CA PRO A 92 1.54 8.37 -8.07
C PRO A 92 2.17 8.23 -6.67
N GLY A 93 3.10 7.29 -6.47
CA GLY A 93 3.88 7.18 -5.25
C GLY A 93 4.66 8.45 -4.91
N GLY A 94 5.44 8.97 -5.87
CA GLY A 94 6.21 10.20 -5.72
C GLY A 94 5.33 11.44 -5.48
N ILE A 95 4.21 11.55 -6.20
CA ILE A 95 3.24 12.65 -6.00
C ILE A 95 2.66 12.63 -4.58
N ARG A 96 2.25 11.46 -4.06
CA ARG A 96 1.73 11.34 -2.69
C ARG A 96 2.80 11.70 -1.66
N PHE A 97 4.03 11.26 -1.86
CA PHE A 97 5.14 11.51 -0.96
C PHE A 97 5.45 13.02 -0.84
N ILE A 98 5.57 13.73 -1.96
CA ILE A 98 5.91 15.15 -1.95
C ILE A 98 4.76 16.02 -1.41
N VAL A 99 3.51 15.69 -1.76
CA VAL A 99 2.32 16.39 -1.21
C VAL A 99 2.25 16.22 0.31
N SER A 100 2.49 15.00 0.82
CA SER A 100 2.53 14.74 2.26
C SER A 100 3.62 15.57 2.96
N THR A 101 4.80 15.64 2.34
CA THR A 101 5.93 16.45 2.85
C THR A 101 5.60 17.94 2.86
N TYR A 102 4.98 18.47 1.81
CA TYR A 102 4.53 19.87 1.79
C TYR A 102 3.49 20.15 2.87
N CYS A 103 2.47 19.31 3.02
CA CYS A 103 1.49 19.46 4.10
C CYS A 103 2.17 19.51 5.48
N ALA A 104 3.17 18.65 5.72
CA ALA A 104 3.88 18.59 6.99
C ALA A 104 4.63 19.89 7.31
N VAL A 105 5.37 20.44 6.36
CA VAL A 105 6.16 21.68 6.54
C VAL A 105 5.25 22.88 6.71
N GLU A 106 4.14 22.96 5.97
CA GLU A 106 3.22 24.09 6.06
C GLU A 106 2.47 24.13 7.42
N ILE A 107 2.14 22.95 7.98
CA ILE A 107 1.45 22.83 9.27
C ILE A 107 2.40 23.08 10.45
N ALA A 108 3.69 22.76 10.31
CA ALA A 108 4.66 22.88 11.38
C ALA A 108 4.81 24.31 11.93
N ASP A 109 4.81 24.46 13.26
CA ASP A 109 5.13 25.73 13.91
C ASP A 109 6.65 25.97 13.95
N LYS A 110 7.04 27.25 13.88
CA LYS A 110 8.44 27.66 13.92
C LYS A 110 9.11 27.12 15.19
N GLY A 111 10.18 26.33 15.02
CA GLY A 111 10.92 25.70 16.13
C GLY A 111 10.44 24.30 16.52
N ASN A 112 9.35 23.79 15.94
CA ASN A 112 8.87 22.42 16.17
C ASN A 112 8.71 21.61 14.86
N GLU A 113 9.32 22.08 13.77
CA GLU A 113 9.20 21.51 12.42
C GLU A 113 9.63 20.05 12.36
N GLY A 114 10.73 19.70 13.04
CA GLY A 114 11.20 18.33 13.12
C GLY A 114 10.21 17.38 13.81
N ALA A 115 9.54 17.82 14.89
CA ALA A 115 8.61 16.97 15.60
C ALA A 115 7.29 16.78 14.83
N THR A 116 6.75 17.83 14.21
CA THR A 116 5.56 17.72 13.35
C THR A 116 5.82 16.82 12.15
N TYR A 117 6.98 16.99 11.49
CA TYR A 117 7.39 16.12 10.39
C TYR A 117 7.61 14.68 10.86
N GLY A 118 8.29 14.48 11.99
CA GLY A 118 8.52 13.15 12.57
C GLY A 118 7.23 12.42 12.90
N LEU A 119 6.24 13.11 13.48
CA LEU A 119 4.93 12.53 13.77
C LEU A 119 4.20 12.11 12.49
N LEU A 120 4.13 12.99 11.49
CA LEU A 120 3.47 12.70 10.21
C LEU A 120 4.14 11.57 9.43
N SER A 121 5.47 11.55 9.42
CA SER A 121 6.26 10.48 8.83
C SER A 121 6.01 9.15 9.55
N THR A 122 5.94 9.15 10.88
CA THR A 122 5.68 7.92 11.66
C THR A 122 4.29 7.36 11.37
N VAL A 123 3.25 8.22 11.35
CA VAL A 123 1.88 7.81 11.00
C VAL A 123 1.81 7.23 9.58
N SER A 124 2.51 7.86 8.63
CA SER A 124 2.56 7.41 7.24
C SER A 124 3.26 6.05 7.10
N ASN A 125 4.36 5.85 7.82
CA ASN A 125 5.09 4.58 7.83
C ASN A 125 4.32 3.47 8.56
N LEU A 126 3.50 3.78 9.58
CA LEU A 126 2.62 2.82 10.26
C LEU A 126 1.48 2.33 9.35
N ALA A 127 1.01 3.15 8.42
CA ALA A 127 -0.08 2.77 7.52
C ALA A 127 0.28 1.52 6.69
N THR A 128 1.55 1.33 6.32
CA THR A 128 2.03 0.19 5.53
C THR A 128 1.86 -1.16 6.25
N PRO A 129 2.45 -1.40 7.44
CA PRO A 129 2.28 -2.68 8.14
C PRO A 129 0.84 -2.90 8.61
N PHE A 130 0.09 -1.84 8.91
CA PHE A 130 -1.33 -1.97 9.25
C PHE A 130 -2.18 -2.39 8.04
N ALA A 131 -1.96 -1.78 6.87
CA ALA A 131 -2.59 -2.23 5.63
C ALA A 131 -2.19 -3.68 5.31
N SER A 132 -0.93 -4.05 5.58
CA SER A 132 -0.45 -5.43 5.43
C SER A 132 -1.22 -6.44 6.24
N MET A 133 -1.46 -6.15 7.51
CA MET A 133 -2.31 -6.99 8.35
C MET A 133 -3.71 -7.15 7.74
N ILE A 134 -4.35 -6.07 7.29
CA ILE A 134 -5.71 -6.11 6.73
C ILE A 134 -5.77 -6.99 5.49
N TYR A 135 -4.92 -6.75 4.48
CA TYR A 135 -4.99 -7.57 3.27
C TYR A 135 -4.53 -9.01 3.52
N LYS A 136 -3.55 -9.25 4.40
CA LYS A 136 -3.16 -10.63 4.77
C LYS A 136 -4.34 -11.38 5.40
N TYR A 137 -5.10 -10.72 6.26
CA TYR A 137 -6.29 -11.29 6.87
C TYR A 137 -7.37 -11.60 5.83
N ILE A 138 -7.69 -10.66 4.94
CA ILE A 138 -8.67 -10.88 3.86
C ILE A 138 -8.23 -12.02 2.94
N ASN A 139 -6.97 -12.00 2.52
CA ASN A 139 -6.40 -12.97 1.59
C ASN A 139 -6.27 -14.36 2.20
N SER A 140 -6.28 -14.48 3.53
CA SER A 140 -6.22 -15.77 4.22
C SER A 140 -7.41 -16.69 3.91
N TYR A 141 -8.49 -16.13 3.37
CA TYR A 141 -9.69 -16.86 2.94
C TYR A 141 -9.62 -17.36 1.50
N PHE A 142 -8.61 -16.97 0.71
CA PHE A 142 -8.47 -17.28 -0.70
C PHE A 142 -7.21 -18.11 -0.99
N LYS A 143 -7.21 -18.89 -2.08
CA LYS A 143 -6.06 -19.69 -2.56
C LYS A 143 -5.05 -18.85 -3.33
N VAL A 144 -4.36 -17.95 -2.62
CA VAL A 144 -3.41 -16.98 -3.21
C VAL A 144 -1.97 -17.19 -2.74
N ARG A 145 -1.64 -18.36 -2.18
CA ARG A 145 -0.26 -18.67 -1.74
C ARG A 145 0.59 -19.10 -2.91
N GLN A 146 1.90 -19.09 -2.72
CA GLN A 146 2.86 -19.51 -3.75
C GLN A 146 2.54 -20.90 -4.34
N ASN A 147 2.22 -21.89 -3.51
CA ASN A 147 1.91 -23.24 -4.00
C ASN A 147 0.56 -23.31 -4.71
N ASP A 148 -0.40 -22.47 -4.34
CA ASP A 148 -1.70 -22.40 -5.01
C ASP A 148 -1.52 -21.79 -6.40
N VAL A 149 -0.81 -20.67 -6.50
CA VAL A 149 -0.53 -19.96 -7.76
C VAL A 149 0.29 -20.83 -8.74
N LYS A 150 1.22 -21.65 -8.23
CA LYS A 150 1.94 -22.65 -9.05
C LYS A 150 1.02 -23.68 -9.72
N SER A 151 -0.12 -24.01 -9.11
CA SER A 151 -1.04 -25.00 -9.67
C SER A 151 -1.79 -24.48 -10.90
N ASP A 152 -1.86 -23.15 -11.08
CA ASP A 152 -2.50 -22.45 -12.18
C ASP A 152 -3.90 -22.99 -12.55
N THR A 153 -4.66 -23.43 -11.55
CA THR A 153 -6.04 -23.93 -11.75
C THR A 153 -7.03 -22.78 -11.93
N LEU A 154 -8.16 -23.06 -12.59
CA LEU A 154 -9.22 -22.05 -12.81
C LEU A 154 -9.72 -21.44 -11.49
N GLU A 155 -9.85 -22.25 -10.44
CA GLU A 155 -10.24 -21.80 -9.10
C GLU A 155 -9.26 -20.77 -8.54
N VAL A 156 -7.95 -21.02 -8.67
CA VAL A 156 -6.91 -20.11 -8.20
C VAL A 156 -6.91 -18.80 -9.00
N ARG A 157 -7.13 -18.85 -10.32
CA ARG A 157 -7.24 -17.62 -11.15
C ARG A 157 -8.40 -16.73 -10.69
N TRP A 158 -9.54 -17.33 -10.33
CA TRP A 158 -10.66 -16.59 -9.74
C TRP A 158 -10.33 -16.03 -8.36
N ASP A 159 -9.75 -16.83 -7.46
CA ASP A 159 -9.35 -16.36 -6.13
C ASP A 159 -8.36 -15.20 -6.17
N VAL A 160 -7.37 -15.27 -7.07
CA VAL A 160 -6.44 -14.17 -7.31
C VAL A 160 -7.18 -12.94 -7.86
N THR A 161 -8.10 -13.11 -8.80
CA THR A 161 -8.94 -12.03 -9.35
C THR A 161 -9.73 -11.32 -8.25
N TYR A 162 -10.40 -12.05 -7.37
CA TYR A 162 -11.19 -11.48 -6.28
C TYR A 162 -10.34 -10.65 -5.32
N VAL A 163 -9.17 -11.15 -4.96
CA VAL A 163 -8.28 -10.43 -4.06
C VAL A 163 -7.77 -9.12 -4.70
N TYR A 164 -7.45 -9.11 -5.99
CA TYR A 164 -7.09 -7.87 -6.69
C TYR A 164 -8.27 -6.90 -6.78
N LEU A 165 -9.49 -7.37 -7.07
CA LEU A 165 -10.68 -6.54 -7.06
C LEU A 165 -10.94 -5.89 -5.70
N ILE A 166 -10.77 -6.64 -4.60
CA ILE A 166 -10.90 -6.10 -3.24
C ILE A 166 -9.82 -5.04 -2.99
N SER A 167 -8.56 -5.32 -3.35
CA SER A 167 -7.45 -4.38 -3.20
C SER A 167 -7.71 -3.07 -3.97
N TYR A 168 -8.09 -3.15 -5.25
CA TYR A 168 -8.44 -1.98 -6.05
C TYR A 168 -9.66 -1.24 -5.51
N GLY A 169 -10.71 -1.96 -5.10
CA GLY A 169 -11.89 -1.39 -4.47
C GLY A 169 -11.56 -0.61 -3.21
N CYS A 170 -10.68 -1.15 -2.34
CA CYS A 170 -10.18 -0.43 -1.17
C CYS A 170 -9.35 0.80 -1.54
N ASN A 171 -8.51 0.73 -2.58
CA ASN A 171 -7.72 1.88 -3.02
C ASN A 171 -8.60 2.99 -3.60
N VAL A 172 -9.62 2.66 -4.40
CA VAL A 172 -10.63 3.63 -4.88
C VAL A 172 -11.43 4.19 -3.71
N GLY A 173 -11.89 3.33 -2.79
CA GLY A 173 -12.61 3.75 -1.58
C GLY A 173 -11.79 4.68 -0.70
N SER A 174 -10.46 4.54 -0.67
CA SER A 174 -9.57 5.45 0.07
C SER A 174 -9.60 6.88 -0.46
N LEU A 175 -9.95 7.09 -1.74
CA LEU A 175 -10.08 8.41 -2.33
C LEU A 175 -11.21 9.22 -1.71
N PHE A 176 -12.18 8.57 -1.07
CA PHE A 176 -13.20 9.25 -0.28
C PHE A 176 -12.56 10.20 0.75
N TRP A 177 -11.49 9.78 1.41
CA TRP A 177 -10.81 10.60 2.42
C TRP A 177 -10.06 11.82 1.86
N LEU A 178 -9.96 11.98 0.53
CA LEU A 178 -9.33 13.16 -0.07
C LEU A 178 -10.08 14.47 0.22
N PHE A 179 -11.36 14.43 0.58
CA PHE A 179 -12.06 15.65 0.99
C PHE A 179 -11.47 16.26 2.27
N LEU A 180 -10.83 15.45 3.12
CA LEU A 180 -10.18 15.90 4.35
C LEU A 180 -8.83 16.57 4.06
N LEU A 181 -8.16 16.16 2.98
CA LEU A 181 -6.89 16.76 2.56
C LEU A 181 -7.16 18.17 1.99
N PRO A 182 -6.52 19.25 2.44
CA PRO A 182 -6.66 20.56 1.82
C PRO A 182 -6.22 20.53 0.35
N PRO A 183 -6.92 21.22 -0.57
CA PRO A 183 -6.66 21.11 -2.01
C PRO A 183 -5.38 21.80 -2.47
N GLN A 184 -4.85 22.74 -1.68
CA GLN A 184 -3.64 23.50 -2.02
C GLN A 184 -2.98 24.07 -0.76
N LYS A 185 -1.71 24.48 -0.90
CA LYS A 185 -0.92 25.18 0.11
C LYS A 185 -1.63 26.37 0.76
N ALA A 186 -2.32 27.21 -0.02
CA ALA A 186 -3.03 28.38 0.50
C ALA A 186 -4.12 27.99 1.53
N GLU A 187 -4.85 26.92 1.25
CA GLU A 187 -5.90 26.41 2.14
C GLU A 187 -5.33 25.77 3.40
N VAL A 188 -4.16 25.13 3.33
CA VAL A 188 -3.43 24.64 4.52
C VAL A 188 -3.10 25.81 5.45
N GLN A 189 -2.59 26.91 4.90
CA GLN A 189 -2.24 28.09 5.68
C GLN A 189 -3.47 28.79 6.26
N ALA A 190 -4.57 28.86 5.50
CA ALA A 190 -5.83 29.37 6.00
C ALA A 190 -6.39 28.52 7.15
N LEU A 191 -6.35 27.19 7.03
CA LEU A 191 -6.75 26.25 8.08
C LEU A 191 -5.84 26.33 9.30
N LYS A 192 -4.54 26.54 9.12
CA LYS A 192 -3.61 26.74 10.24
C LYS A 192 -3.90 28.05 10.99
N ALA A 193 -4.15 29.14 10.26
CA ALA A 193 -4.39 30.46 10.83
C ALA A 193 -5.77 30.58 11.51
N ARG A 194 -6.80 29.91 10.98
CA ARG A 194 -8.18 30.00 11.45
C ARG A 194 -8.66 28.77 12.23
N GLY A 195 -7.88 27.69 12.22
CA GLY A 195 -8.25 26.41 12.80
C GLY A 195 -8.32 26.44 14.32
N GLY A 196 -9.30 25.72 14.86
CA GLY A 196 -9.42 25.50 16.30
C GLY A 196 -8.49 24.39 16.80
N LYS A 197 -8.26 24.36 18.12
CA LYS A 197 -7.55 23.26 18.79
C LYS A 197 -8.58 22.37 19.50
N SER A 198 -8.50 21.05 19.29
CA SER A 198 -9.37 20.09 19.96
C SER A 198 -8.56 19.03 20.70
N LYS A 199 -8.69 19.01 22.04
CA LYS A 199 -8.05 17.99 22.89
C LYS A 199 -8.63 16.59 22.60
N VAL A 200 -9.93 16.51 22.30
CA VAL A 200 -10.61 15.25 22.00
C VAL A 200 -10.10 14.65 20.69
N ALA A 201 -9.96 15.45 19.63
CA ALA A 201 -9.41 14.99 18.36
C ALA A 201 -7.95 14.50 18.50
N GLY A 202 -7.15 15.23 19.29
CA GLY A 202 -5.79 14.81 19.63
C GLY A 202 -5.74 13.48 20.37
N LEU A 203 -6.60 13.28 21.38
CA LEU A 203 -6.70 12.02 22.11
C LEU A 203 -7.10 10.86 21.21
N ILE A 204 -8.12 11.05 20.36
CA ILE A 204 -8.56 10.03 19.38
C ILE A 204 -7.39 9.63 18.49
N LEU A 205 -6.67 10.61 17.92
CA LEU A 205 -5.52 10.34 17.04
C LEU A 205 -4.45 9.52 17.75
N VAL A 206 -4.07 9.88 18.98
CA VAL A 206 -3.05 9.16 19.75
C VAL A 206 -3.51 7.74 20.08
N VAL A 207 -4.74 7.55 20.55
CA VAL A 207 -5.28 6.22 20.90
C VAL A 207 -5.37 5.33 19.66
N THR A 208 -5.86 5.87 18.54
CA THR A 208 -5.91 5.15 17.26
C THR A 208 -4.51 4.77 16.79
N PHE A 209 -3.55 5.69 16.84
CA PHE A 209 -2.17 5.43 16.44
C PHE A 209 -1.53 4.32 17.28
N VAL A 210 -1.60 4.40 18.61
CA VAL A 210 -1.02 3.41 19.52
C VAL A 210 -1.67 2.04 19.30
N THR A 211 -3.00 2.00 19.14
CA THR A 211 -3.73 0.76 18.88
C THR A 211 -3.31 0.15 17.55
N CYS A 212 -3.31 0.92 16.46
CA CYS A 212 -2.85 0.46 15.15
C CYS A 212 -1.41 -0.05 15.19
N LEU A 213 -0.51 0.63 15.91
CA LEU A 213 0.87 0.23 16.10
C LEU A 213 0.98 -1.11 16.82
N THR A 214 0.33 -1.27 17.97
CA THR A 214 0.36 -2.51 18.74
C THR A 214 -0.19 -3.70 17.94
N PHE A 215 -1.31 -3.51 17.24
CA PHE A 215 -1.91 -4.57 16.40
C PHE A 215 -1.01 -4.92 15.20
N ALA A 216 -0.50 -3.91 14.49
CA ALA A 216 0.38 -4.14 13.34
C ALA A 216 1.67 -4.86 13.74
N VAL A 217 2.32 -4.42 14.83
CA VAL A 217 3.53 -5.07 15.34
C VAL A 217 3.25 -6.51 15.77
N SER A 218 2.18 -6.73 16.54
CA SER A 218 1.80 -8.08 17.00
C SER A 218 1.53 -9.03 15.83
N SER A 219 0.76 -8.58 14.82
CA SER A 219 0.46 -9.37 13.61
C SER A 219 1.71 -9.72 12.81
N ASN A 220 2.62 -8.75 12.61
CA ASN A 220 3.85 -9.00 11.88
C ASN A 220 4.80 -9.96 12.65
N ILE A 221 4.89 -9.85 13.98
CA ILE A 221 5.65 -10.79 14.81
C ILE A 221 5.06 -12.21 14.71
N MET A 222 3.73 -12.34 14.73
CA MET A 222 3.07 -13.65 14.58
C MET A 222 3.32 -14.30 13.20
N THR A 223 3.61 -13.51 12.17
CA THR A 223 3.95 -14.06 10.84
C THR A 223 5.31 -14.75 10.85
N ILE A 224 6.23 -14.36 11.75
CA ILE A 224 7.61 -14.87 11.82
C ILE A 224 7.66 -16.21 12.56
N PHE A 225 6.89 -16.35 13.64
CA PHE A 225 6.98 -17.55 14.49
C PHE A 225 6.22 -18.74 13.89
N PRO A 226 6.87 -19.92 13.73
CA PRO A 226 6.21 -21.12 13.21
C PRO A 226 4.97 -21.55 14.01
N SER A 227 4.93 -21.21 15.31
CA SER A 227 3.82 -21.52 16.21
C SER A 227 2.58 -20.64 16.03
N THR A 228 2.69 -19.50 15.35
CA THR A 228 1.60 -18.51 15.18
C THR A 228 1.34 -18.14 13.72
N LYS A 229 2.22 -18.51 12.78
CA LYS A 229 2.09 -18.24 11.33
C LYS A 229 0.81 -18.77 10.68
N CYS A 230 0.17 -19.79 11.26
CA CYS A 230 -1.05 -20.37 10.68
C CYS A 230 -2.31 -19.55 10.97
N TYR A 231 -2.29 -18.65 11.97
CA TYR A 231 -3.45 -17.84 12.29
C TYR A 231 -3.80 -16.86 11.18
N ARG A 232 -5.10 -16.64 10.93
CA ARG A 232 -5.57 -15.69 9.89
C ARG A 232 -5.10 -14.26 10.13
N ILE A 233 -5.02 -13.84 11.39
CA ILE A 233 -4.48 -12.52 11.77
C ILE A 233 -3.00 -12.35 11.39
N ALA A 234 -2.27 -13.45 11.17
CA ALA A 234 -0.90 -13.48 10.67
C ALA A 234 -0.82 -13.76 9.16
N GLY A 235 -1.97 -13.82 8.45
CA GLY A 235 -2.03 -14.20 7.02
C GLY A 235 -1.99 -15.71 6.76
N GLY A 236 -2.07 -16.54 7.80
CA GLY A 236 -2.19 -17.99 7.69
C GLY A 236 -3.61 -18.46 7.35
N ASN A 237 -3.79 -19.72 6.96
CA ASN A 237 -5.06 -20.28 6.48
C ASN A 237 -6.04 -20.63 7.61
N GLY A 238 -5.65 -20.41 8.86
CA GLY A 238 -6.42 -20.75 10.05
C GLY A 238 -6.51 -22.25 10.32
N VAL A 239 -5.73 -23.09 9.64
CA VAL A 239 -5.74 -24.55 9.83
C VAL A 239 -4.75 -24.91 10.93
N LEU A 240 -5.28 -25.46 12.03
CA LEU A 240 -4.52 -26.01 13.14
C LEU A 240 -4.32 -27.51 12.95
N ASP A 241 -3.21 -28.04 13.46
CA ASP A 241 -2.96 -29.48 13.49
C ASP A 241 -4.00 -30.18 14.39
N PRO A 242 -4.79 -31.13 13.88
CA PRO A 242 -5.83 -31.83 14.64
C PRO A 242 -5.30 -32.56 15.88
N LYS A 243 -4.02 -32.95 15.90
CA LYS A 243 -3.42 -33.71 17.00
C LYS A 243 -2.88 -32.83 18.12
N THR A 244 -2.35 -31.67 17.78
CA THR A 244 -1.64 -30.79 18.74
C THR A 244 -2.41 -29.51 19.04
N GLY A 245 -3.44 -29.16 18.25
CA GLY A 245 -4.15 -27.89 18.35
C GLY A 245 -3.29 -26.66 18.04
N LYS A 246 -2.06 -26.87 17.54
CA LYS A 246 -1.08 -25.82 17.25
C LYS A 246 -0.92 -25.62 15.75
N CYS A 247 -0.28 -24.52 15.36
CA CYS A 247 0.10 -24.33 13.97
C CYS A 247 0.99 -25.49 13.49
N PRO A 248 0.69 -26.08 12.31
CA PRO A 248 1.50 -27.17 11.79
C PRO A 248 2.93 -26.68 11.52
N LEU A 249 3.90 -27.37 12.13
CA LEU A 249 5.32 -27.19 11.88
C LEU A 249 5.68 -27.90 10.57
N LYS A 250 5.27 -27.33 9.45
CA LYS A 250 5.82 -27.63 8.13
C LYS A 250 6.48 -26.38 7.57
#